data_AF-A0A0N4ZVT9-F1
#
_entry.id   AF-A0A0N4ZVT9-F1
#
_cell.length_a   1.000
_cell.length_b   1.000
_cell.length_c   1.000
_cell.angle_alpha   90.00
_cell.angle_beta   90.00
_cell.angle_gamma   90.00
#
_symmetry.space_group_name_H-M   'P 1'
#
loop_
_entity.id
_entity.type
_entity.pdbx_description
1 polymer ?
#
loop_
_entity_poly.entity_id
_entity_poly.type
_entity_poly.pdbx_seq_one_letter_code
_entity_poly.pdbx_strand_id
1 'polypeptide(L)'
;MLLKLVLTLLTSSIFITNIQSQKCHCDDRRIVLFRATDNRLIFTPEYPRYYCGNLDCLWIIESFKNHSQFHFFANNIDLRDGKDYLYFYEGHKKRDIRKNHELIPSHSCTGKGLCQYYSSGEKLIIRFKSSTGYPSHYGFQGRISIYQPGIINFINDSILLIIAFALALLIFIVIILTILFFTKKSTPMKKKTKVEEKLLEENEKKTEDVN
;
A
#
# COMPACT_ATOMS: atom_id res chain seq x y z
N MET A 1 26.91 -14.49 74.63
CA MET A 1 27.91 -14.19 73.58
C MET A 1 28.10 -15.45 72.75
N LEU A 2 27.88 -15.38 71.42
CA LEU A 2 28.43 -16.28 70.39
C LEU A 2 27.82 -17.66 70.06
N LEU A 3 26.55 -17.99 70.34
CA LEU A 3 25.98 -19.21 69.70
C LEU A 3 24.47 -19.23 69.46
N LYS A 4 23.88 -18.13 68.97
CA LYS A 4 22.59 -18.15 68.24
C LYS A 4 22.55 -17.08 67.13
N LEU A 5 23.72 -16.76 66.55
CA LEU A 5 23.89 -15.74 65.51
C LEU A 5 24.31 -16.37 64.16
N VAL A 6 23.94 -17.62 63.90
CA VAL A 6 24.27 -18.33 62.64
C VAL A 6 23.06 -19.10 62.09
N LEU A 7 21.85 -18.58 62.28
CA LEU A 7 20.66 -19.11 61.59
C LEU A 7 19.85 -17.99 60.94
N THR A 8 20.56 -17.06 60.31
CA THR A 8 19.98 -15.98 59.49
C THR A 8 20.60 -15.99 58.10
N LEU A 9 20.57 -17.12 57.37
CA LEU A 9 20.99 -17.13 55.95
C LEU A 9 20.27 -18.21 55.10
N LEU A 10 18.97 -18.51 55.31
CA LEU A 10 18.19 -19.31 54.34
C LEU A 10 16.70 -18.94 54.31
N THR A 11 16.39 -17.64 54.21
CA THR A 11 15.10 -17.24 53.65
C THR A 11 15.37 -16.21 52.57
N SER A 12 15.89 -16.67 51.43
CA SER A 12 15.72 -15.92 50.19
C SER A 12 14.21 -15.77 50.00
N SER A 13 13.70 -14.55 50.21
CA SER A 13 12.35 -14.21 49.81
C SER A 13 12.27 -14.48 48.32
N ILE A 14 11.66 -15.60 47.96
CA ILE A 14 11.32 -15.94 46.59
C ILE A 14 10.43 -14.81 46.12
N PHE A 15 10.98 -13.93 45.29
CA PHE A 15 10.19 -13.03 44.46
C PHE A 15 9.37 -13.93 43.53
N ILE A 16 8.16 -14.29 43.95
CA ILE A 16 7.15 -14.78 43.04
C ILE A 16 6.74 -13.55 42.23
N THR A 17 7.42 -13.32 41.11
CA THR A 17 6.90 -12.42 40.07
C THR A 17 5.56 -12.99 39.67
N ASN A 18 4.50 -12.26 40.03
CA ASN A 18 3.12 -12.59 39.72
C ASN A 18 3.04 -12.93 38.23
N ILE A 19 2.65 -14.16 37.94
CA ILE A 19 2.45 -14.69 36.59
C ILE A 19 1.53 -13.70 35.87
N GLN A 20 1.97 -13.15 34.73
CA GLN A 20 1.13 -12.31 33.88
C GLN A 20 -0.08 -13.17 33.46
N SER A 21 -1.22 -13.00 34.13
CA SER A 21 -2.43 -13.77 33.85
C SER A 21 -2.80 -13.56 32.39
N GLN A 22 -2.93 -14.64 31.61
CA GLN A 22 -3.33 -14.59 30.21
C GLN A 22 -4.67 -13.84 30.10
N LYS A 23 -4.72 -12.72 29.36
CA LYS A 23 -5.96 -11.94 29.22
C LYS A 23 -6.84 -12.59 28.15
N CYS A 24 -7.61 -13.58 28.57
CA CYS A 24 -8.59 -14.29 27.73
C CYS A 24 -9.88 -13.48 27.52
N HIS A 25 -9.75 -12.24 27.08
CA HIS A 25 -10.88 -11.39 26.70
C HIS A 25 -10.50 -10.53 25.51
N CYS A 26 -11.49 -10.21 24.68
CA CYS A 26 -11.31 -9.26 23.61
C CYS A 26 -12.35 -8.16 23.65
N ASP A 27 -11.85 -6.94 23.53
CA ASP A 27 -12.64 -5.76 23.32
C ASP A 27 -12.83 -5.55 21.82
N ASP A 28 -14.00 -5.05 21.44
CA ASP A 28 -14.25 -4.64 20.06
C ASP A 28 -13.37 -3.43 19.73
N ARG A 29 -12.68 -3.49 18.60
CA ARG A 29 -11.74 -2.45 18.19
C ARG A 29 -12.24 -1.73 16.95
N ARG A 30 -12.12 -0.41 16.95
CA ARG A 30 -12.32 0.41 15.75
C ARG A 30 -10.98 0.72 15.13
N ILE A 31 -10.79 0.35 13.88
CA ILE A 31 -9.57 0.60 13.10
C ILE A 31 -9.92 1.58 11.99
N VAL A 32 -9.31 2.76 12.04
CA VAL A 32 -9.51 3.79 11.02
C VAL A 32 -8.21 3.96 10.22
N LEU A 33 -8.31 3.81 8.90
CA LEU A 33 -7.23 4.04 7.95
C LEU A 33 -7.41 5.43 7.32
N PHE A 34 -6.40 6.28 7.42
CA PHE A 34 -6.47 7.68 6.99
C PHE A 34 -5.89 7.88 5.58
N ARG A 35 -4.81 7.16 5.26
CA ARG A 35 -4.08 7.24 4.00
C ARG A 35 -4.15 5.93 3.24
N ALA A 36 -4.01 5.99 1.91
CA ALA A 36 -4.03 4.80 1.05
C ALA A 36 -2.90 3.79 1.37
N THR A 37 -1.79 4.29 1.90
CA THR A 37 -0.64 3.48 2.35
C THR A 37 -0.80 2.96 3.77
N ASP A 38 -1.85 3.38 4.50
CA ASP A 38 -2.06 2.91 5.86
C ASP A 38 -2.39 1.43 5.85
N ASN A 39 -1.74 0.72 6.76
CA ASN A 39 -2.10 -0.62 7.12
C ASN A 39 -2.06 -0.77 8.64
N ARG A 40 -2.78 -1.76 9.14
CA ARG A 40 -2.81 -2.13 10.55
C ARG A 40 -2.72 -3.64 10.67
N LEU A 41 -2.14 -4.08 11.78
CA LEU A 41 -2.11 -5.49 12.13
C LEU A 41 -3.30 -5.83 13.04
N ILE A 42 -3.89 -6.99 12.79
CA ILE A 42 -4.99 -7.59 13.55
C ILE A 42 -4.49 -8.93 14.06
N PHE A 43 -4.72 -9.19 15.33
CA PHE A 43 -4.21 -10.39 16.00
C PHE A 43 -5.32 -11.05 16.79
N THR A 44 -5.26 -12.37 16.91
CA THR A 44 -5.97 -13.05 18.00
C THR A 44 -5.46 -12.55 19.35
N PRO A 45 -6.32 -12.50 20.39
CA PRO A 45 -5.85 -12.18 21.74
C PRO A 45 -4.67 -13.06 22.12
N GLU A 46 -3.67 -12.46 22.75
CA GLU A 46 -2.44 -13.11 23.23
C GLU A 46 -1.46 -13.61 22.17
N TYR A 47 -1.72 -13.43 20.87
CA TYR A 47 -0.74 -13.75 19.82
C TYR A 47 0.64 -13.12 20.15
N PRO A 48 1.77 -13.84 20.03
CA PRO A 48 1.95 -15.17 19.42
C PRO A 48 1.76 -16.35 20.38
N ARG A 49 1.14 -16.18 21.55
CA ARG A 49 0.70 -17.29 22.41
C ARG A 49 -0.63 -17.86 21.92
N TYR A 50 -0.99 -19.04 22.43
CA TYR A 50 -2.27 -19.66 22.09
C TYR A 50 -3.45 -18.77 22.48
N TYR A 51 -4.43 -18.65 21.59
CA TYR A 51 -5.66 -17.96 21.91
C TYR A 51 -6.56 -18.81 22.81
N CYS A 52 -7.47 -18.16 23.53
CA CYS A 52 -8.40 -18.83 24.45
C CYS A 52 -9.68 -19.29 23.73
N GLY A 53 -10.39 -20.27 24.30
CA GLY A 53 -11.74 -20.61 23.83
C GLY A 53 -12.77 -19.55 24.20
N ASN A 54 -13.95 -19.63 23.58
CA ASN A 54 -15.10 -18.77 23.84
C ASN A 54 -14.84 -17.26 23.65
N LEU A 55 -13.99 -16.92 22.68
CA LEU A 55 -13.72 -15.54 22.29
C LEU A 55 -14.70 -15.11 21.19
N ASP A 56 -15.08 -13.83 21.21
CA ASP A 56 -15.91 -13.22 20.17
C ASP A 56 -15.48 -11.76 20.00
N CYS A 57 -14.57 -11.54 19.07
CA CYS A 57 -13.83 -10.29 18.90
C CYS A 57 -14.20 -9.64 17.58
N LEU A 58 -14.59 -8.36 17.59
CA LEU A 58 -14.88 -7.63 16.36
C LEU A 58 -13.87 -6.51 16.13
N TRP A 59 -13.45 -6.37 14.88
CA TRP A 59 -12.74 -5.21 14.36
C TRP A 59 -13.64 -4.50 13.36
N ILE A 60 -14.02 -3.26 13.66
CA ILE A 60 -14.76 -2.39 12.74
C ILE A 60 -13.73 -1.60 11.94
N ILE A 61 -13.66 -1.86 10.64
CA ILE A 61 -12.70 -1.25 9.72
C ILE A 61 -13.40 -0.11 8.98
N GLU A 62 -12.79 1.07 9.05
CA GLU A 62 -13.30 2.29 8.43
C GLU A 62 -12.15 3.07 7.77
N SER A 63 -12.51 3.91 6.81
CA SER A 63 -11.58 4.82 6.15
C SER A 63 -12.10 6.25 6.25
N PHE A 64 -11.20 7.23 6.34
CA PHE A 64 -11.57 8.65 6.20
C PHE A 64 -11.98 9.02 4.78
N LYS A 65 -11.61 8.21 3.79
CA LYS A 65 -12.03 8.40 2.40
C LYS A 65 -13.31 7.62 2.13
N ASN A 66 -14.34 8.31 1.65
CA ASN A 66 -15.58 7.67 1.19
C ASN A 66 -15.27 6.63 0.10
N HIS A 67 -16.07 5.56 0.01
CA HIS A 67 -15.94 4.51 -1.00
C HIS A 67 -14.60 3.74 -0.99
N SER A 68 -13.87 3.74 0.13
CA SER A 68 -12.66 2.91 0.26
C SER A 68 -13.02 1.43 0.32
N GLN A 69 -12.27 0.58 -0.38
CA GLN A 69 -12.32 -0.86 -0.17
C GLN A 69 -11.17 -1.28 0.73
N PHE A 70 -11.20 -2.50 1.25
CA PHE A 70 -10.21 -3.01 2.17
C PHE A 70 -9.67 -4.35 1.71
N HIS A 71 -8.41 -4.60 2.00
CA HIS A 71 -7.76 -5.89 1.77
C HIS A 71 -7.22 -6.43 3.09
N PHE A 72 -7.72 -7.60 3.48
CA PHE A 72 -7.20 -8.39 4.57
C PHE A 72 -6.30 -9.50 4.04
N PHE A 73 -5.14 -9.70 4.67
CA PHE A 73 -4.24 -10.80 4.36
C PHE A 73 -3.58 -11.36 5.62
N ALA A 74 -3.63 -12.68 5.78
CA ALA A 74 -2.86 -13.42 6.77
C ALA A 74 -2.37 -14.74 6.13
N ASN A 75 -1.10 -15.09 6.31
CA ASN A 75 -0.51 -16.33 5.79
C ASN A 75 -0.17 -17.35 6.90
N ASN A 76 -0.59 -17.06 8.12
CA ASN A 76 -0.25 -17.79 9.34
C ASN A 76 -1.50 -18.11 10.16
N ILE A 77 -2.64 -18.35 9.48
CA ILE A 77 -3.84 -18.83 10.16
C ILE A 77 -3.50 -20.17 10.81
N ASP A 78 -3.79 -20.29 12.09
CA ASP A 78 -3.72 -21.50 12.89
C ASP A 78 -4.92 -21.50 13.85
N LEU A 79 -6.04 -22.05 13.40
CA LEU A 79 -7.32 -22.13 14.10
C LEU A 79 -7.79 -23.59 14.17
N ARG A 80 -8.62 -23.93 15.17
CA ARG A 80 -9.29 -25.24 15.20
C ARG A 80 -10.26 -25.35 14.04
N ASP A 81 -9.97 -26.27 13.13
CA ASP A 81 -10.80 -26.46 11.94
C ASP A 81 -12.25 -26.86 12.29
N GLY A 82 -13.20 -26.24 11.61
CA GLY A 82 -14.63 -26.45 11.83
C GLY A 82 -15.17 -25.92 13.17
N LYS A 83 -14.35 -25.25 13.99
CA LYS A 83 -14.72 -24.81 15.35
C LYS A 83 -14.49 -23.33 15.60
N ASP A 84 -13.38 -22.81 15.11
CA ASP A 84 -12.96 -21.43 15.31
C ASP A 84 -12.82 -20.74 13.95
N TYR A 85 -13.38 -19.54 13.83
CA TYR A 85 -13.56 -18.90 12.55
C TYR A 85 -13.17 -17.42 12.58
N LEU A 86 -12.63 -16.97 11.46
CA LEU A 86 -12.50 -15.56 11.11
C LEU A 86 -13.53 -15.22 10.04
N TYR A 87 -14.52 -14.41 10.40
CA TYR A 87 -15.61 -13.99 9.53
C TYR A 87 -15.43 -12.56 9.04
N PHE A 88 -15.93 -12.29 7.84
CA PHE A 88 -15.95 -10.98 7.21
C PHE A 88 -17.41 -10.61 6.90
N TYR A 89 -17.84 -9.44 7.36
CA TYR A 89 -19.19 -8.92 7.15
C TYR A 89 -19.11 -7.56 6.48
N GLU A 90 -19.81 -7.41 5.36
CA GLU A 90 -19.99 -6.13 4.67
C GLU A 90 -21.41 -5.60 4.83
N GLY A 91 -21.56 -4.27 4.89
CA GLY A 91 -22.87 -3.61 4.92
C GLY A 91 -23.68 -3.78 6.23
N HIS A 92 -23.19 -4.58 7.18
CA HIS A 92 -23.86 -4.82 8.46
C HIS A 92 -23.38 -3.88 9.58
N LYS A 93 -24.24 -3.62 10.57
CA LYS A 93 -23.84 -2.92 11.80
C LYS A 93 -23.37 -3.94 12.83
N LYS A 94 -22.41 -3.54 13.67
CA LYS A 94 -21.91 -4.32 14.82
C LYS A 94 -23.04 -4.95 15.66
N ARG A 95 -24.10 -4.18 15.92
CA ARG A 95 -25.26 -4.63 16.72
C ARG A 95 -25.97 -5.82 16.08
N ASP A 96 -26.07 -5.84 14.75
CA ASP A 96 -26.78 -6.88 14.01
C ASP A 96 -25.96 -8.17 14.04
N ILE A 97 -24.64 -8.09 13.86
CA ILE A 97 -23.70 -9.22 13.94
C ILE A 97 -23.71 -9.89 15.33
N ARG A 98 -23.85 -9.10 16.41
CA ARG A 98 -23.91 -9.62 17.79
C ARG A 98 -25.26 -10.25 18.12
N LYS A 99 -26.37 -9.72 17.59
CA LYS A 99 -27.72 -10.21 17.89
C LYS A 99 -28.15 -11.39 17.03
N ASN A 100 -27.77 -11.39 15.76
CA ASN A 100 -28.20 -12.39 14.80
C ASN A 100 -27.09 -13.43 14.59
N HIS A 101 -27.22 -14.59 15.22
CA HIS A 101 -26.28 -15.69 15.06
C HIS A 101 -26.37 -16.39 13.70
N GLU A 102 -27.45 -16.18 12.95
CA GLU A 102 -27.67 -16.74 11.61
C GLU A 102 -27.25 -15.78 10.49
N LEU A 103 -26.63 -14.65 10.85
CA LEU A 103 -26.15 -13.70 9.87
C LEU A 103 -25.05 -14.33 9.01
N ILE A 104 -25.30 -14.41 7.70
CA ILE A 104 -24.38 -15.00 6.74
C ILE A 104 -23.19 -14.06 6.53
N PRO A 105 -21.95 -14.49 6.78
CA PRO A 105 -20.77 -13.69 6.50
C PRO A 105 -20.52 -13.62 4.99
N SER A 106 -19.97 -12.51 4.52
CA SER A 106 -19.52 -12.34 3.13
C SER A 106 -18.35 -13.27 2.79
N HIS A 107 -17.51 -13.59 3.78
CA HIS A 107 -16.43 -14.56 3.67
C HIS A 107 -16.04 -15.13 5.04
N SER A 108 -15.38 -16.29 5.05
CA SER A 108 -14.92 -16.94 6.28
C SER A 108 -13.66 -17.77 6.06
N CYS A 109 -12.79 -17.77 7.06
CA CYS A 109 -11.60 -18.61 7.13
C CYS A 109 -11.60 -19.46 8.42
N THR A 110 -11.07 -20.67 8.34
CA THR A 110 -10.91 -21.65 9.43
C THR A 110 -9.68 -22.51 9.16
N GLY A 111 -9.26 -23.32 10.13
CA GLY A 111 -8.18 -24.29 9.94
C GLY A 111 -6.81 -23.64 9.90
N LYS A 112 -5.96 -24.01 8.93
CA LYS A 112 -4.58 -23.53 8.84
C LYS A 112 -4.25 -22.96 7.45
N GLY A 113 -3.28 -22.05 7.42
CA GLY A 113 -2.69 -21.54 6.17
C GLY A 113 -3.02 -20.08 5.89
N LEU A 114 -3.48 -19.81 4.68
CA LEU A 114 -3.70 -18.44 4.18
C LEU A 114 -5.18 -18.06 4.21
N CYS A 115 -5.44 -16.83 4.62
CA CYS A 115 -6.75 -16.19 4.53
C CYS A 115 -6.57 -14.81 3.91
N GLN A 116 -7.32 -14.56 2.84
CA GLN A 116 -7.27 -13.32 2.09
C GLN A 116 -8.68 -12.88 1.72
N TYR A 117 -8.98 -11.61 1.89
CA TYR A 117 -10.28 -11.05 1.56
C TYR A 117 -10.18 -9.63 1.02
N TYR A 118 -10.89 -9.35 -0.06
CA TYR A 118 -11.04 -8.02 -0.64
C TYR A 118 -12.49 -7.58 -0.46
N SER A 119 -12.71 -6.47 0.24
CA SER A 119 -14.06 -5.95 0.42
C SER A 119 -14.55 -5.25 -0.83
N SER A 120 -15.87 -5.31 -1.06
CA SER A 120 -16.54 -4.56 -2.12
C SER A 120 -17.02 -3.19 -1.65
N GLY A 121 -17.37 -3.07 -0.37
CA GLY A 121 -17.91 -1.87 0.26
C GLY A 121 -16.98 -1.16 1.23
N GLU A 122 -17.45 0.01 1.69
CA GLU A 122 -16.76 0.96 2.57
C GLU A 122 -16.81 0.63 4.07
N LYS A 123 -17.57 -0.39 4.44
CA LYS A 123 -17.73 -0.84 5.82
C LYS A 123 -17.45 -2.33 5.88
N LEU A 124 -16.36 -2.68 6.54
CA LEU A 124 -15.97 -4.06 6.77
C LEU A 124 -15.90 -4.30 8.28
N ILE A 125 -16.56 -5.37 8.73
CA ILE A 125 -16.41 -5.88 10.10
C ILE A 125 -15.77 -7.25 10.02
N ILE A 126 -14.64 -7.41 10.69
CA ILE A 126 -13.95 -8.68 10.84
C ILE A 126 -14.30 -9.23 12.22
N ARG A 127 -14.71 -10.50 12.30
CA ARG A 127 -15.08 -11.15 13.56
C ARG A 127 -14.27 -12.43 13.74
N PHE A 128 -13.50 -12.50 14.81
CA PHE A 128 -12.91 -13.77 15.26
C PHE A 128 -13.80 -14.38 16.33
N LYS A 129 -14.24 -15.62 16.10
CA LYS A 129 -15.05 -16.38 17.06
C LYS A 129 -14.41 -17.73 17.34
N SER A 130 -14.10 -18.01 18.61
CA SER A 130 -13.64 -19.32 19.04
C SER A 130 -14.71 -20.05 19.84
N SER A 131 -14.88 -21.35 19.59
CA SER A 131 -15.73 -22.21 20.38
C SER A 131 -15.15 -22.43 21.78
N THR A 132 -15.92 -23.03 22.69
CA THR A 132 -15.47 -23.35 24.05
C THR A 132 -14.28 -24.33 24.07
N GLY A 133 -13.62 -24.44 25.22
CA GLY A 133 -12.47 -25.33 25.45
C GLY A 133 -11.11 -24.66 25.30
N TYR A 134 -10.07 -25.46 25.10
CA TYR A 134 -8.67 -25.04 25.03
C TYR A 134 -8.13 -25.32 23.62
N PRO A 135 -8.04 -24.28 22.76
CA PRO A 135 -7.68 -24.48 21.37
C PRO A 135 -6.29 -25.09 21.18
N SER A 136 -5.29 -24.65 21.97
CA SER A 136 -3.87 -24.98 21.75
C SER A 136 -3.38 -24.65 20.33
N HIS A 137 -3.88 -23.53 19.78
CA HIS A 137 -3.57 -23.02 18.45
C HIS A 137 -3.13 -21.56 18.59
N TYR A 138 -2.18 -21.12 17.76
CA TYR A 138 -1.55 -19.81 17.88
C TYR A 138 -2.45 -18.66 17.39
N GLY A 139 -3.46 -18.95 16.57
CA GLY A 139 -4.38 -17.94 16.06
C GLY A 139 -3.86 -17.33 14.77
N PHE A 140 -3.76 -16.01 14.71
CA PHE A 140 -3.28 -15.35 13.50
C PHE A 140 -2.69 -13.96 13.77
N GLN A 141 -1.87 -13.51 12.82
CA GLN A 141 -1.50 -12.10 12.63
C GLN A 141 -1.85 -11.72 11.19
N GLY A 142 -2.92 -10.96 11.02
CA GLY A 142 -3.36 -10.45 9.73
C GLY A 142 -3.00 -8.99 9.55
N ARG A 143 -2.90 -8.56 8.28
CA ARG A 143 -2.76 -7.17 7.89
C ARG A 143 -4.05 -6.72 7.22
N ILE A 144 -4.57 -5.56 7.63
CA ILE A 144 -5.65 -4.84 6.95
C ILE A 144 -5.09 -3.57 6.31
N SER A 145 -5.44 -3.30 5.06
CA SER A 145 -5.05 -2.08 4.35
C SER A 145 -6.19 -1.57 3.47
N ILE A 146 -6.08 -0.33 2.99
CA ILE A 146 -6.96 0.17 1.94
C ILE A 146 -6.64 -0.55 0.63
N TYR A 147 -7.68 -0.98 -0.09
CA TYR A 147 -7.62 -1.56 -1.42
C TYR A 147 -8.21 -0.58 -2.43
N GLN A 148 -7.49 -0.33 -3.52
CA GLN A 148 -7.91 0.57 -4.60
C GLN A 148 -7.65 -0.12 -5.94
N PRO A 149 -8.64 -0.84 -6.50
CA PRO A 149 -8.47 -1.54 -7.77
C PRO A 149 -8.15 -0.58 -8.93
N GLY A 150 -8.58 0.69 -8.84
CA GLY A 150 -8.43 1.68 -9.91
C GLY A 150 -7.06 2.35 -10.05
N ILE A 151 -6.18 2.33 -9.04
CA ILE A 151 -4.88 3.03 -9.15
C ILE A 151 -3.93 2.31 -10.13
N ILE A 152 -3.94 0.98 -10.14
CA ILE A 152 -3.09 0.21 -11.05
C ILE A 152 -3.53 0.43 -12.51
N ASN A 153 -4.83 0.47 -12.77
CA ASN A 153 -5.37 0.75 -14.10
C ASN A 153 -5.09 2.19 -14.54
N PHE A 154 -5.25 3.17 -13.64
CA PHE A 154 -4.95 4.58 -13.94
C PHE A 154 -3.48 4.80 -14.28
N ILE A 155 -2.55 4.12 -13.59
CA ILE A 155 -1.12 4.20 -13.89
C ILE A 155 -0.82 3.60 -15.27
N ASN A 156 -1.39 2.44 -15.60
CA ASN A 156 -1.17 1.79 -16.90
C ASN A 156 -1.70 2.64 -18.07
N ASP A 157 -2.90 3.19 -17.93
CA ASP A 157 -3.52 4.03 -18.96
C ASP A 157 -2.77 5.36 -19.10
N SER A 158 -2.33 5.95 -17.98
CA SER A 158 -1.53 7.19 -17.98
C SER A 158 -0.13 6.98 -18.56
N ILE A 159 0.50 5.83 -18.31
CA ILE A 159 1.82 5.49 -18.87
C ILE A 159 1.76 5.42 -20.39
N LEU A 160 0.72 4.80 -20.97
CA LEU A 160 0.56 4.71 -22.42
C LEU A 160 0.44 6.10 -23.06
N LEU A 161 -0.28 7.00 -22.41
CA LEU A 161 -0.47 8.38 -22.89
C LEU A 161 0.83 9.21 -22.78
N ILE A 162 1.61 9.02 -21.71
CA ILE A 162 2.93 9.65 -21.54
C ILE A 162 3.92 9.16 -22.60
N ILE A 163 3.94 7.84 -22.87
CA ILE A 163 4.80 7.25 -23.92
C ILE A 163 4.43 7.81 -25.29
N ALA A 164 3.12 7.89 -25.61
CA ALA A 164 2.66 8.45 -26.88
C ALA A 164 3.09 9.92 -27.07
N PHE A 165 2.96 10.75 -26.02
CA PHE A 165 3.38 12.16 -26.06
C PHE A 165 4.89 12.31 -26.22
N ALA A 166 5.69 11.49 -25.54
CA ALA A 166 7.14 11.48 -25.67
C ALA A 166 7.59 11.09 -27.09
N LEU A 167 6.95 10.09 -27.72
CA LEU A 167 7.22 9.70 -29.10
C LEU A 167 6.85 10.81 -30.09
N ALA A 168 5.70 11.48 -29.90
CA ALA A 168 5.30 12.61 -30.74
C ALA A 168 6.30 13.77 -30.65
N LEU A 169 6.78 14.10 -29.45
CA LEU A 169 7.82 15.12 -29.24
C LEU A 169 9.14 14.73 -29.93
N LEU A 170 9.58 13.47 -29.82
CA LEU A 170 10.78 13.00 -30.49
C LEU A 170 10.67 13.13 -32.02
N ILE A 171 9.53 12.74 -32.59
CA ILE A 171 9.28 12.90 -34.03
C ILE A 171 9.32 14.37 -34.43
N PHE A 172 8.70 15.25 -33.66
CA PHE A 172 8.71 16.70 -33.92
C PHE A 172 10.12 17.29 -33.87
N ILE A 173 10.93 16.87 -32.89
CA ILE A 173 12.34 17.26 -32.78
C ILE A 173 13.13 16.79 -34.01
N VAL A 174 12.95 15.55 -34.46
CA VAL A 174 13.62 15.02 -35.66
C VAL A 174 13.22 15.80 -36.91
N ILE A 175 11.92 16.14 -37.06
CA ILE A 175 11.43 16.97 -38.16
C ILE A 175 12.06 18.36 -38.13
N ILE A 176 12.12 19.01 -36.96
CA ILE A 176 12.80 20.31 -36.83
C ILE A 176 14.28 20.21 -37.21
N LEU A 177 15.00 19.20 -36.72
CA LEU A 177 16.42 19.01 -37.01
C LEU A 177 16.67 18.76 -38.51
N THR A 178 15.81 17.98 -39.16
CA THR A 178 15.89 17.76 -40.61
C THR A 178 15.63 19.05 -41.40
N ILE A 179 14.59 19.82 -41.06
CA ILE A 179 14.33 21.13 -41.68
C ILE A 179 15.54 22.07 -41.49
N LEU A 180 16.08 22.17 -40.28
CA LEU A 180 17.27 22.98 -39.99
C LEU A 180 18.49 22.53 -40.81
N PHE A 181 18.69 21.23 -40.96
CA PHE A 181 19.75 20.68 -41.81
C PHE A 181 19.57 21.05 -43.29
N PHE A 182 18.34 20.96 -43.81
CA PHE A 182 18.04 21.34 -45.20
C PHE A 182 18.16 22.86 -45.44
N THR A 183 17.70 23.70 -44.52
CA THR A 183 17.82 25.17 -44.61
C THR A 183 19.27 25.65 -44.52
N LYS A 184 20.12 24.97 -43.72
CA LYS A 184 21.57 25.23 -43.68
C LYS A 184 22.27 24.83 -44.97
N LYS A 185 21.82 23.76 -45.63
CA LYS A 185 22.37 23.33 -46.93
C LYS A 185 21.95 24.26 -48.08
N SER A 186 20.80 24.91 -47.98
CA SER A 186 20.25 25.79 -49.02
C SER A 186 20.69 27.24 -48.92
N THR A 187 21.54 27.64 -47.96
CA THR A 187 22.18 28.96 -47.98
C THR A 187 23.28 28.96 -49.05
N PRO A 188 23.09 29.58 -50.22
CA PRO A 188 24.16 29.74 -51.19
C PRO A 188 25.06 30.85 -50.66
N MET A 189 26.39 30.71 -50.74
CA MET A 189 27.27 31.87 -50.69
C MET A 189 26.68 32.96 -51.59
N LYS A 190 26.46 34.17 -51.06
CA LYS A 190 26.26 35.37 -51.87
C LYS A 190 27.40 35.38 -52.90
N LYS A 191 27.06 35.05 -54.14
CA LYS A 191 27.96 35.21 -55.28
C LYS A 191 28.14 36.71 -55.41
N LYS A 192 29.27 37.24 -54.92
CA LYS A 192 29.68 38.62 -55.18
C LYS A 192 29.72 38.75 -56.71
N THR A 193 28.78 39.51 -57.25
CA THR A 193 28.45 39.49 -58.67
C THR A 193 29.64 40.06 -59.44
N LYS A 194 30.06 39.38 -60.51
CA LYS A 194 31.04 39.82 -61.54
C LYS A 194 30.68 41.17 -62.23
N VAL A 195 29.60 41.80 -61.78
CA VAL A 195 29.11 43.13 -62.18
C VAL A 195 29.67 44.22 -61.25
N GLU A 196 29.87 43.93 -59.96
CA GLU A 196 30.55 44.86 -59.03
C GLU A 196 32.03 45.04 -59.39
N GLU A 197 32.70 43.96 -59.82
CA GLU A 197 34.11 44.00 -60.25
C GLU A 197 34.26 44.75 -61.58
N LYS A 198 33.29 44.62 -62.51
CA LYS A 198 33.26 45.39 -63.76
C LYS A 198 32.91 46.87 -63.56
N LEU A 199 32.05 47.21 -62.60
CA LEU A 199 31.71 48.60 -62.28
C LEU A 199 32.86 49.34 -61.58
N LEU A 200 33.74 48.62 -60.88
CA LEU A 200 34.96 49.19 -60.31
C LEU A 200 36.03 49.41 -61.38
N GLU A 201 36.25 48.47 -62.30
CA GLU A 201 37.20 48.63 -63.42
C GLU A 201 36.77 49.69 -64.44
N GLU A 202 35.47 49.89 -64.68
CA GLU A 202 34.98 50.94 -65.60
C GLU A 202 35.06 52.35 -64.98
N ASN A 203 34.98 52.46 -63.66
CA ASN A 203 35.15 53.75 -62.96
C ASN A 203 36.64 54.14 -62.83
N GLU A 204 37.56 53.19 -62.73
CA GLU A 204 39.00 53.47 -62.71
C GLU A 204 39.49 53.99 -64.07
N LYS A 205 39.00 53.42 -65.19
CA LYS A 205 39.33 53.88 -66.55
C LYS A 205 38.76 55.25 -66.93
N LYS A 206 37.69 55.72 -66.28
CA LYS A 206 37.13 57.07 -66.52
C LYS A 206 37.86 58.18 -65.75
N THR A 207 38.78 57.84 -64.86
CA THR A 207 39.48 58.82 -64.03
C THR A 207 40.90 59.15 -64.54
N GLU A 208 41.43 58.38 -65.51
CA GLU A 208 42.73 58.65 -66.15
C GLU A 208 42.65 59.52 -67.42
N ASP A 209 41.46 59.80 -67.94
CA ASP A 209 41.27 60.62 -69.16
C ASP A 209 40.94 62.11 -68.86
N VAL A 210 41.10 62.55 -67.61
CA VAL A 210 40.97 63.96 -67.19
C VAL A 210 42.18 64.34 -66.33
N ASN A 211 43.38 64.38 -66.95
CA ASN A 211 44.47 65.29 -66.56
C ASN A 211 45.49 65.45 -67.68
#